data_AF-A0A962BRB9-F1
#
_entry.id   AF-A0A962BRB9-F1
#
_cell.length_a   1.000
_cell.length_b   1.000
_cell.length_c   1.000
_cell.angle_alpha   90.00
_cell.angle_beta   90.00
_cell.angle_gamma   90.00
#
_symmetry.space_group_name_H-M   'P 1'
#
loop_
_entity.id
_entity.type
_entity.pdbx_description
1 polymer ?
#
loop_
_entity_poly.entity_id
_entity_poly.type
_entity_poly.pdbx_seq_one_letter_code
_entity_poly.pdbx_strand_id
1 'polypeptide(L)'
;MEKTYINHEGQQGFTLVELAVVMIIIGILIGGILKGQELITNARVTTTASQLESMGAAVNGFSETYGGPLPGDMATAAAKLLNCNTTACNNGNGDGDLDAQIGEAPALSTEGTYFFNHLRSGNYISGFDGDPAGGVS
;
A
#
# COMPACT_ATOMS: atom_id res chain seq x y z
N MET A 1 74.35 20.92 -35.85
CA MET A 1 73.01 20.38 -36.18
C MET A 1 72.68 19.33 -35.15
N GLU A 2 71.91 19.70 -34.13
CA GLU A 2 71.40 18.78 -33.12
C GLU A 2 70.06 18.25 -33.63
N LYS A 3 69.95 16.93 -33.83
CA LYS A 3 68.67 16.29 -34.15
C LYS A 3 67.96 15.99 -32.82
N THR A 4 66.97 16.80 -32.47
CA THR A 4 66.03 16.50 -31.40
C THR A 4 65.14 15.34 -31.85
N TYR A 5 65.31 14.17 -31.23
CA TYR A 5 64.44 13.01 -31.46
C TYR A 5 63.20 13.16 -30.58
N ILE A 6 62.05 13.43 -31.20
CA ILE A 6 60.76 13.44 -30.51
C ILE A 6 60.33 11.98 -30.34
N ASN A 7 60.40 11.47 -29.10
CA ASN A 7 59.85 10.16 -28.76
C ASN A 7 58.32 10.24 -28.83
N HIS A 8 57.71 9.54 -29.80
CA HIS A 8 56.28 9.32 -29.82
C HIS A 8 55.98 8.17 -28.85
N GLU A 9 55.39 8.47 -27.69
CA GLU A 9 54.76 7.44 -26.89
C GLU A 9 53.51 6.96 -27.65
N GLY A 10 53.56 5.74 -28.17
CA GLY A 10 52.44 5.17 -28.91
C GLY A 10 51.22 5.05 -28.01
N GLN A 11 50.15 5.77 -28.35
CA GLN A 11 48.84 5.57 -27.72
C GLN A 11 48.40 4.13 -27.98
N GLN A 12 48.48 3.29 -26.95
CA GLN A 12 47.98 1.92 -26.98
C GLN A 12 46.45 1.97 -27.05
N GLY A 13 45.88 1.58 -28.18
CA GLY A 13 44.43 1.43 -28.33
C GLY A 13 43.90 0.28 -27.48
N PHE A 14 42.66 0.39 -27.00
CA PHE A 14 41.99 -0.68 -26.28
C PHE A 14 41.93 -1.97 -27.10
N THR A 15 42.17 -3.10 -26.44
CA THR A 15 42.11 -4.40 -27.09
C THR A 15 40.65 -4.79 -27.36
N LEU A 16 40.41 -5.56 -28.44
CA LEU A 16 39.08 -6.13 -28.72
C LEU A 16 38.54 -6.95 -27.54
N VAL A 17 39.44 -7.60 -26.79
CA VAL A 17 39.07 -8.41 -25.62
C VAL A 17 38.60 -7.53 -24.47
N GLU A 18 39.23 -6.38 -24.22
CA GLU A 18 38.77 -5.43 -23.20
C GLU A 18 37.37 -4.92 -23.50
N LEU A 19 37.08 -4.52 -24.75
CA LEU A 19 35.73 -4.09 -25.12
C LEU A 19 34.72 -5.24 -25.11
N ALA A 20 35.14 -6.47 -25.44
CA ALA A 20 34.26 -7.63 -25.40
C ALA A 20 33.78 -7.95 -23.97
N VAL A 21 34.66 -7.90 -22.98
CA VAL A 21 34.28 -8.14 -21.57
C VAL A 21 33.35 -7.05 -21.07
N VAL A 22 33.58 -5.80 -21.44
CA VAL A 22 32.70 -4.67 -21.07
C VAL A 22 31.29 -4.87 -21.64
N MET A 23 31.15 -5.26 -22.90
CA MET A 23 29.84 -5.50 -23.51
C MET A 23 29.10 -6.67 -22.87
N ILE A 24 29.82 -7.71 -22.43
CA ILE A 24 29.24 -8.83 -21.68
C ILE A 24 28.69 -8.35 -20.34
N ILE A 25 29.46 -7.56 -19.59
CA ILE A 25 29.02 -7.03 -18.29
C ILE A 25 27.78 -6.15 -18.47
N ILE A 26 27.77 -5.24 -19.44
CA ILE A 26 26.60 -4.39 -19.73
C ILE A 26 25.38 -5.25 -20.11
N GLY A 27 25.56 -6.28 -20.93
CA GLY A 27 24.49 -7.21 -21.30
C GLY A 27 23.87 -7.93 -20.09
N ILE A 28 24.70 -8.40 -19.17
CA ILE A 28 24.25 -9.07 -17.93
C ILE A 28 23.56 -8.07 -16.99
N LEU A 29 24.10 -6.86 -16.84
CA LEU A 29 23.51 -5.82 -15.99
C LEU A 29 22.13 -5.39 -16.50
N ILE A 30 21.96 -5.14 -17.79
CA ILE A 30 20.67 -4.78 -18.37
C ILE A 30 19.68 -5.94 -18.21
N GLY A 31 20.10 -7.18 -18.49
CA GLY A 31 19.27 -8.37 -18.29
C GLY A 31 18.81 -8.53 -16.83
N GLY A 32 19.71 -8.29 -15.87
CA GLY A 32 19.42 -8.34 -14.44
C GLY A 32 18.43 -7.25 -13.99
N ILE A 33 18.58 -6.02 -14.48
CA ILE A 33 17.70 -4.89 -14.12
C ILE A 33 16.28 -5.12 -14.62
N LEU A 34 16.12 -5.57 -15.86
CA LEU A 34 14.79 -5.83 -16.43
C LEU A 34 14.03 -6.88 -15.61
N LYS A 35 14.71 -7.97 -15.22
CA LYS A 35 14.09 -8.97 -14.35
C LYS A 35 13.84 -8.44 -12.94
N GLY A 36 14.74 -7.62 -12.40
CA GLY A 36 14.56 -6.97 -11.10
C GLY A 36 13.32 -6.07 -11.04
N GLN A 37 13.04 -5.31 -12.10
CA GLN A 37 11.85 -4.45 -12.17
C GLN A 37 10.54 -5.26 -12.20
N GLU A 38 10.54 -6.38 -12.93
CA GLU A 38 9.40 -7.29 -12.98
C GLU A 38 9.13 -7.89 -11.59
N LEU A 39 10.16 -8.32 -10.87
CA LEU A 39 10.04 -8.86 -9.51
C LEU A 39 9.47 -7.84 -8.52
N ILE A 40 9.92 -6.58 -8.58
CA ILE A 40 9.38 -5.50 -7.72
C ILE A 40 7.90 -5.25 -8.04
N THR A 41 7.54 -5.23 -9.32
CA THR A 41 6.16 -5.01 -9.74
C THR A 41 5.27 -6.15 -9.27
N ASN A 42 5.73 -7.40 -9.42
CA ASN A 42 5.02 -8.57 -8.92
C ASN A 42 4.84 -8.52 -7.39
N ALA A 43 5.91 -8.19 -6.64
CA ALA A 43 5.84 -8.04 -5.18
C ALA A 43 4.82 -6.98 -4.75
N ARG A 44 4.73 -5.85 -5.46
CA ARG A 44 3.70 -4.83 -5.22
C ARG A 44 2.29 -5.38 -5.44
N VAL A 45 2.06 -6.07 -6.55
CA VAL A 45 0.76 -6.69 -6.86
C VAL A 45 0.38 -7.71 -5.79
N THR A 46 1.31 -8.58 -5.38
CA THR A 46 1.07 -9.56 -4.31
C THR A 46 0.77 -8.89 -2.97
N THR A 47 1.50 -7.82 -2.64
CA THR A 47 1.24 -7.06 -1.39
C THR A 47 -0.12 -6.37 -1.42
N THR A 48 -0.51 -5.78 -2.55
CA THR A 48 -1.85 -5.19 -2.69
C THR A 48 -2.93 -6.26 -2.60
N ALA A 49 -2.73 -7.42 -3.24
CA ALA A 49 -3.68 -8.53 -3.15
C ALA A 49 -3.84 -9.02 -1.70
N SER A 50 -2.74 -9.21 -0.98
CA SER A 50 -2.79 -9.65 0.43
C SER A 50 -3.43 -8.61 1.35
N GLN A 51 -3.26 -7.32 1.08
CA GLN A 51 -3.96 -6.25 1.79
C GLN A 51 -5.48 -6.31 1.57
N LEU A 52 -5.93 -6.56 0.34
CA LEU A 52 -7.36 -6.71 0.03
C LEU A 52 -7.95 -7.95 0.70
N GLU A 53 -7.24 -9.08 0.68
CA GLU A 53 -7.64 -10.30 1.38
C GLU A 53 -7.72 -10.08 2.90
N SER A 54 -6.73 -9.38 3.48
CA SER A 54 -6.71 -9.03 4.90
C SER A 54 -7.89 -8.12 5.27
N MET A 55 -8.26 -7.18 4.40
CA MET A 55 -9.43 -6.32 4.60
C MET A 55 -10.74 -7.12 4.55
N GLY A 56 -10.87 -8.06 3.60
CA GLY A 56 -12.02 -8.97 3.54
C GLY A 56 -12.12 -9.85 4.79
N ALA A 57 -11.00 -10.38 5.27
CA ALA A 57 -10.94 -11.15 6.51
C ALA A 57 -11.31 -10.30 7.75
N ALA A 58 -10.89 -9.04 7.79
CA ALA A 58 -11.27 -8.09 8.84
C ALA A 58 -12.79 -7.86 8.90
N VAL A 59 -13.42 -7.61 7.75
CA VAL A 59 -14.88 -7.42 7.65
C VAL A 59 -15.65 -8.68 8.06
N ASN A 60 -15.25 -9.83 7.52
CA ASN A 60 -15.90 -11.11 7.87
C ASN A 60 -15.71 -11.45 9.35
N GLY A 61 -14.49 -11.31 9.87
CA GLY A 61 -14.21 -11.55 11.28
C GLY A 61 -15.01 -10.64 12.22
N PHE A 62 -15.22 -9.38 11.82
CA PHE A 62 -16.11 -8.46 12.52
C PHE A 62 -17.56 -8.96 12.50
N SER A 63 -18.12 -9.25 11.33
CA SER A 63 -19.49 -9.74 11.19
C SER A 63 -19.73 -11.03 11.98
N GLU A 64 -18.79 -11.98 11.92
CA GLU A 64 -18.86 -13.23 12.69
C GLU A 64 -18.86 -12.99 14.20
N THR A 65 -18.00 -12.09 14.69
CA THR A 65 -17.87 -11.80 16.12
C THR A 65 -19.10 -11.10 16.68
N TYR A 66 -19.73 -10.22 15.90
CA TYR A 66 -20.85 -9.40 16.35
C TYR A 66 -22.23 -9.90 15.90
N GLY A 67 -22.29 -11.02 15.18
CA GLY A 67 -23.52 -11.76 14.90
C GLY A 67 -24.25 -11.36 13.62
N GLY A 68 -23.50 -11.04 12.56
CA GLY A 68 -24.03 -10.73 11.23
C GLY A 68 -23.89 -9.29 10.72
N PRO A 69 -23.92 -8.22 11.54
CA PRO A 69 -23.91 -6.86 11.01
C PRO A 69 -22.56 -6.53 10.36
N LEU A 70 -22.60 -5.72 9.30
CA LEU A 70 -21.39 -5.20 8.69
C LEU A 70 -20.76 -4.11 9.59
N PRO A 71 -19.43 -3.88 9.51
CA PRO A 71 -18.83 -2.71 10.11
C PRO A 71 -19.47 -1.45 9.54
N GLY A 72 -19.89 -0.52 10.39
CA GLY A 72 -20.61 0.70 10.01
C GLY A 72 -22.13 0.60 10.16
N ASP A 73 -22.70 -0.57 9.85
CA ASP A 73 -24.14 -0.87 9.93
C ASP A 73 -24.61 -1.19 11.36
N MET A 74 -23.72 -1.64 12.24
CA MET A 74 -24.11 -2.12 13.57
C MET A 74 -24.88 -1.09 14.43
N ALA A 75 -26.15 -1.40 14.73
CA ALA A 75 -27.03 -0.59 15.58
C ALA A 75 -26.63 -0.50 17.07
N THR A 76 -25.74 -1.38 17.53
CA THR A 76 -25.28 -1.46 18.94
C THR A 76 -23.77 -1.21 19.11
N ALA A 77 -23.14 -0.57 18.13
CA ALA A 77 -21.70 -0.31 18.10
C ALA A 77 -21.20 0.39 19.39
N ALA A 78 -21.83 1.47 19.82
CA ALA A 78 -21.45 2.21 21.02
C ALA A 78 -21.51 1.39 22.31
N ALA A 79 -22.30 0.30 22.34
CA ALA A 79 -22.42 -0.59 23.50
C ALA A 79 -21.47 -1.80 23.42
N LYS A 80 -21.09 -2.25 22.22
CA LYS A 80 -20.35 -3.49 22.00
C LYS A 80 -18.89 -3.28 21.59
N LEU A 81 -18.58 -2.20 20.89
CA LEU A 81 -17.24 -1.90 20.38
C LEU A 81 -16.45 -1.10 21.41
N LEU A 82 -15.21 -1.53 21.63
CA LEU A 82 -14.28 -0.85 22.53
C LEU A 82 -13.87 0.50 21.92
N ASN A 83 -13.93 1.58 22.71
CA ASN A 83 -13.61 2.95 22.26
C ASN A 83 -14.51 3.49 21.14
N CYS A 84 -15.73 2.94 20.97
CA CYS A 84 -16.73 3.51 20.05
C CYS A 84 -17.56 4.60 20.72
N ASN A 85 -16.88 5.61 21.26
CA ASN A 85 -17.48 6.75 21.96
C ASN A 85 -16.96 8.11 21.45
N THR A 86 -16.13 8.11 20.41
CA THR A 86 -15.58 9.31 19.77
C THR A 86 -16.38 9.68 18.52
N THR A 87 -16.31 10.95 18.10
CA THR A 87 -16.84 11.39 16.80
C THR A 87 -16.31 10.49 15.68
N ALA A 88 -17.24 10.07 14.80
CA ALA A 88 -17.10 9.09 13.72
C ALA A 88 -17.19 7.58 14.10
N CYS A 89 -17.40 7.22 15.38
CA CYS A 89 -17.85 5.87 15.77
C CYS A 89 -19.24 5.92 16.41
N ASN A 90 -20.28 5.96 15.58
CA ASN A 90 -21.68 5.91 16.03
C ASN A 90 -22.32 4.57 15.66
N ASN A 91 -23.53 4.34 16.18
CA ASN A 91 -24.38 3.23 15.75
C ASN A 91 -24.87 3.47 14.33
N GLY A 92 -24.85 2.42 13.50
CA GLY A 92 -25.63 2.36 12.26
C GLY A 92 -27.09 2.03 12.54
N ASN A 93 -27.82 1.63 11.50
CA ASN A 93 -29.24 1.30 11.60
C ASN A 93 -29.51 -0.23 11.73
N GLY A 94 -28.55 -1.09 11.37
CA GLY A 94 -28.64 -2.54 11.46
C GLY A 94 -29.51 -3.19 10.39
N ASP A 95 -29.67 -2.55 9.23
CA ASP A 95 -30.51 -3.01 8.13
C ASP A 95 -29.79 -3.96 7.15
N GLY A 96 -28.49 -4.14 7.33
CA GLY A 96 -27.66 -5.07 6.56
C GLY A 96 -27.02 -4.46 5.32
N ASP A 97 -27.22 -3.17 5.06
CA ASP A 97 -26.56 -2.43 4.01
C ASP A 97 -25.62 -1.36 4.62
N LEU A 98 -24.79 -0.73 3.78
CA LEU A 98 -23.95 0.39 4.20
C LEU A 98 -24.37 1.64 3.44
N ASP A 99 -25.02 2.57 4.15
CA ASP A 99 -25.40 3.86 3.59
C ASP A 99 -24.14 4.66 3.21
N ALA A 100 -23.91 4.74 1.91
CA ALA A 100 -22.85 5.54 1.29
C ALA A 100 -23.43 6.38 0.15
N GLN A 101 -23.38 7.71 0.31
CA GLN A 101 -23.78 8.62 -0.74
C GLN A 101 -22.65 8.74 -1.77
N ILE A 102 -22.94 8.38 -3.03
CA ILE A 102 -21.97 8.44 -4.13
C ILE A 102 -22.03 9.80 -4.81
N GLY A 103 -20.87 10.44 -5.01
CA GLY A 103 -20.75 11.68 -5.77
C GLY A 103 -20.77 12.98 -4.95
N GLU A 104 -20.93 12.88 -3.63
CA GLU A 104 -20.90 14.02 -2.70
C GLU A 104 -19.97 13.72 -1.51
N ALA A 105 -19.49 14.76 -0.82
CA ALA A 105 -18.72 14.57 0.40
C ALA A 105 -19.60 13.88 1.47
N PRO A 106 -19.17 12.74 2.06
CA PRO A 106 -19.97 12.03 3.05
C PRO A 106 -20.25 12.91 4.27
N ALA A 107 -21.51 13.01 4.68
CA ALA A 107 -21.84 13.55 5.98
C ALA A 107 -21.26 12.62 7.06
N LEU A 108 -20.70 13.18 8.14
CA LEU A 108 -20.13 12.41 9.27
C LEU A 108 -21.16 11.57 10.05
N SER A 109 -22.40 11.52 9.56
CA SER A 109 -23.52 10.78 10.14
C SER A 109 -23.93 9.55 9.33
N THR A 110 -23.25 9.24 8.22
CA THR A 110 -23.57 8.08 7.38
C THR A 110 -22.75 6.85 7.78
N GLU A 111 -23.32 5.66 7.58
CA GLU A 111 -22.71 4.38 7.96
C GLU A 111 -21.38 4.12 7.26
N GLY A 112 -21.25 4.59 6.01
CA GLY A 112 -19.98 4.55 5.28
C GLY A 112 -18.84 5.27 6.00
N THR A 113 -19.12 6.32 6.79
CA THR A 113 -18.09 7.01 7.60
C THR A 113 -17.75 6.26 8.89
N TYR A 114 -18.63 5.39 9.35
CA TYR A 114 -18.42 4.58 10.55
C TYR A 114 -17.66 3.28 10.26
N PHE A 115 -17.68 2.79 9.03
CA PHE A 115 -17.08 1.53 8.60
C PHE A 115 -15.66 1.30 9.16
N PHE A 116 -14.72 2.21 8.86
CA PHE A 116 -13.32 2.07 9.31
C PHE A 116 -13.18 2.25 10.82
N ASN A 117 -14.01 3.08 11.45
CA ASN A 117 -14.00 3.26 12.89
C ASN A 117 -14.51 2.02 13.62
N HIS A 118 -15.49 1.31 13.08
CA HIS A 118 -15.97 0.03 13.62
C HIS A 118 -14.89 -1.06 13.51
N LEU A 119 -14.22 -1.17 12.36
CA LEU A 119 -13.11 -2.12 12.20
C LEU A 119 -11.93 -1.83 13.15
N ARG A 120 -11.59 -0.55 13.31
CA ARG A 120 -10.52 -0.10 14.23
C ARG A 120 -10.88 -0.38 15.68
N SER A 121 -12.08 -0.01 16.11
CA SER A 121 -12.56 -0.26 17.49
C SER A 121 -12.71 -1.76 17.80
N GLY A 122 -12.98 -2.57 16.78
CA GLY A 122 -12.91 -4.03 16.84
C GLY A 122 -11.50 -4.62 16.76
N ASN A 123 -10.44 -3.81 16.64
CA ASN A 123 -9.04 -4.23 16.49
C ASN A 123 -8.77 -5.14 15.26
N TYR A 124 -9.56 -5.00 14.20
CA TYR A 124 -9.36 -5.74 12.94
C TYR A 124 -8.42 -5.01 11.99
N ILE A 125 -8.26 -3.69 12.15
CA ILE A 125 -7.35 -2.85 11.38
C ILE A 125 -6.57 -1.92 12.31
N SER A 126 -5.40 -1.46 11.86
CA SER A 126 -4.52 -0.56 12.60
C SER A 126 -3.95 0.53 11.68
N GLY A 127 -3.36 1.59 12.26
CA GLY A 127 -2.79 2.70 11.50
C GLY A 127 -3.80 3.76 11.02
N PHE A 128 -5.07 3.62 11.42
CA PHE A 128 -6.13 4.62 11.22
C PHE A 128 -6.52 5.22 12.58
N ASP A 129 -6.53 6.54 12.68
CA ASP A 129 -6.84 7.29 13.92
C ASP A 129 -8.32 7.67 14.03
N GLY A 130 -9.06 7.64 12.92
CA GLY A 130 -10.51 7.86 12.91
C GLY A 130 -10.92 9.31 13.11
N ASP A 131 -9.97 10.26 13.09
CA ASP A 131 -10.28 11.68 13.27
C ASP A 131 -10.82 12.27 11.95
N PRO A 132 -12.10 12.64 11.87
CA PRO A 132 -12.65 13.28 10.68
C PRO A 132 -12.08 14.69 10.43
N ALA A 133 -11.38 15.30 11.41
CA ALA A 133 -10.77 16.61 11.28
C ALA A 133 -9.33 16.60 10.75
N GLY A 134 -8.75 15.43 10.46
CA GLY A 134 -7.39 15.31 9.92
C GLY A 134 -6.30 15.77 10.89
N GLY A 135 -6.58 15.78 12.19
CA GLY A 135 -5.58 16.00 13.22
C GLY A 135 -4.62 14.83 13.27
N VAL A 136 -3.49 14.97 12.58
CA VAL A 136 -2.37 14.04 12.67
C VAL A 136 -2.03 13.76 14.14
N SER A 137 -2.19 12.51 14.56
CA SER A 137 -1.58 11.99 15.80
C SER A 137 -0.09 11.75 15.58
#